data_AF-E6PMX2-F1
#
_entry.id   AF-E6PMX2-F1
#
_cell.length_a   1.000
_cell.length_b   1.000
_cell.length_c   1.000
_cell.angle_alpha   90.00
_cell.angle_beta   90.00
_cell.angle_gamma   90.00
#
_symmetry.space_group_name_H-M   'P 1'
#
loop_
_entity.id
_entity.type
_entity.pdbx_description
1 polymer ?
#
loop_
_entity_poly.entity_id
_entity_poly.type
_entity_poly.pdbx_seq_one_letter_code
_entity_poly.pdbx_strand_id
1 'polypeptide(L)'
;MMAGSWFATLGALVGGFIGFLMRPSVPLIGQLPFRDVVSRGADLQGLDAVLLRNVAQQSFNDVLAGAIVGAVGGYVLYLLSKKN
;
A
#
# COMPACT_ATOMS: atom_id res chain seq x y z
N MET A 1 14.77 -18.37 -11.83
CA MET A 1 14.54 -17.54 -10.63
C MET A 1 13.98 -16.15 -10.97
N MET A 2 14.38 -15.51 -12.08
CA MET A 2 14.00 -14.12 -12.40
C MET A 2 12.55 -13.87 -12.85
N ALA A 3 11.84 -14.86 -13.40
CA ALA A 3 10.46 -14.65 -13.87
C ALA A 3 9.46 -14.50 -12.71
N GLY A 4 9.52 -15.39 -11.71
CA GLY A 4 8.62 -15.36 -10.56
C GLY A 4 8.72 -14.08 -9.72
N SER A 5 9.91 -13.48 -9.64
CA SER A 5 10.09 -12.18 -8.99
C SER A 5 9.35 -11.07 -9.74
N TRP A 6 9.28 -11.11 -11.08
CA TRP A 6 8.57 -10.09 -11.85
C TRP A 6 7.06 -10.12 -11.60
N PHE A 7 6.46 -11.31 -11.54
CA PHE A 7 5.04 -11.47 -11.18
C PHE A 7 4.76 -11.03 -9.74
N ALA A 8 5.65 -11.34 -8.80
CA ALA A 8 5.53 -10.87 -7.42
C ALA A 8 5.66 -9.35 -7.33
N THR A 9 6.60 -8.72 -8.05
CA THR A 9 6.77 -7.27 -8.08
C THR A 9 5.55 -6.58 -8.69
N LEU A 10 5.05 -7.06 -9.84
CA LEU A 10 3.83 -6.52 -10.46
C LEU A 10 2.62 -6.69 -9.56
N GLY A 11 2.48 -7.87 -8.94
CA GLY A 11 1.46 -8.13 -7.94
C GLY A 11 1.53 -7.16 -6.77
N ALA A 12 2.74 -6.90 -6.25
CA ALA A 12 2.95 -5.96 -5.14
C ALA A 12 2.58 -4.53 -5.51
N LEU A 13 2.92 -4.08 -6.73
CA LEU A 13 2.58 -2.74 -7.21
C LEU A 13 1.07 -2.57 -7.35
N VAL A 14 0.40 -3.54 -7.98
CA VAL A 14 -1.06 -3.52 -8.15
C VAL A 14 -1.76 -3.60 -6.80
N GLY A 15 -1.34 -4.53 -5.93
CA GLY A 15 -1.91 -4.69 -4.59
C GLY A 15 -1.69 -3.45 -3.71
N GLY A 16 -0.50 -2.86 -3.76
CA GLY A 16 -0.19 -1.62 -3.03
C GLY A 16 -0.99 -0.43 -3.55
N PHE A 17 -1.21 -0.35 -4.87
CA PHE A 17 -2.07 0.68 -5.47
C PHE A 17 -3.54 0.50 -5.06
N ILE A 18 -4.06 -0.73 -5.03
CA ILE A 18 -5.40 -1.01 -4.52
C ILE A 18 -5.49 -0.64 -3.03
N GLY A 19 -4.51 -1.05 -2.22
CA GLY A 19 -4.41 -0.68 -0.81
C GLY A 19 -4.38 0.83 -0.62
N PHE A 20 -3.69 1.56 -1.49
CA PHE A 20 -3.68 3.03 -1.52
C PHE A 20 -5.06 3.63 -1.80
N LEU A 21 -5.82 3.08 -2.74
CA LEU A 21 -7.17 3.57 -3.04
C LEU A 21 -8.16 3.28 -1.90
N MET A 22 -7.98 2.17 -1.19
CA MET A 22 -8.84 1.75 -0.07
C MET A 22 -8.46 2.40 1.27
N ARG A 23 -7.46 3.28 1.30
CA ARG A 23 -7.03 3.96 2.54
C ARG A 23 -8.17 4.73 3.21
N PRO A 24 -8.14 4.82 4.54
CA PRO A 24 -9.15 5.54 5.31
C PRO A 24 -9.18 7.02 4.93
N SER A 25 -10.39 7.56 4.80
CA SER A 25 -10.65 8.98 4.64
C SER A 25 -10.99 9.61 5.99
N VAL A 26 -10.41 10.78 6.29
CA VAL A 26 -10.74 11.56 7.46
C VAL A 26 -11.98 12.44 7.15
N PRO A 27 -12.95 12.54 8.06
CA PRO A 27 -14.06 13.48 7.91
C PRO A 27 -13.55 14.91 7.62
N LEU A 28 -14.19 15.63 6.70
CA LEU A 28 -13.86 17.00 6.26
C LEU A 28 -12.55 17.18 5.47
N ILE A 29 -11.56 16.30 5.59
CA ILE A 29 -10.24 16.42 4.94
C ILE A 29 -10.10 15.45 3.76
N GLY A 30 -10.76 14.28 3.82
CA GLY A 30 -10.64 13.23 2.81
C GLY A 30 -9.44 12.31 3.05
N GLN A 31 -8.91 11.70 1.98
CA GLN A 31 -7.76 10.82 2.06
C GLN A 31 -6.45 11.62 2.11
N LEU A 32 -5.50 11.16 2.91
CA LEU A 32 -4.17 11.77 3.00
C LEU A 32 -3.39 11.60 1.68
N PRO A 33 -2.62 12.63 1.28
CA PRO A 33 -1.80 12.55 0.09
C PRO A 33 -0.72 11.47 0.21
N PHE A 34 -0.23 10.98 -0.93
CA PHE A 34 0.75 9.89 -0.96
C PHE A 34 2.01 10.19 -0.15
N ARG A 35 2.50 11.44 -0.23
CA ARG A 35 3.69 11.90 0.49
C ARG A 35 3.58 11.64 1.99
N ASP A 36 2.50 12.11 2.62
CA ASP A 36 2.29 11.98 4.06
C ASP A 36 2.13 10.53 4.48
N VAL A 37 1.51 9.70 3.63
CA VAL A 37 1.33 8.28 3.91
C VAL A 37 2.64 7.51 3.81
N VAL A 38 3.45 7.73 2.76
CA VAL A 38 4.75 7.07 2.63
C VAL A 38 5.73 7.54 3.71
N SER A 39 5.66 8.80 4.11
CA SER A 39 6.43 9.32 5.25
C SER A 39 5.86 8.89 6.61
N ARG A 40 4.76 8.12 6.66
CA ARG A 40 4.05 7.74 7.90
C ARG A 40 3.73 8.93 8.82
N GLY A 41 3.41 10.07 8.21
CA GLY A 41 3.10 11.32 8.88
C GLY A 41 4.32 12.11 9.37
N ALA A 42 5.55 11.74 9.01
CA ALA A 42 6.75 12.50 9.39
C ALA A 42 6.83 13.90 8.74
N ASP A 43 6.21 14.08 7.57
CA ASP A 43 6.16 15.37 6.86
C ASP A 43 5.04 16.30 7.38
N LEU A 44 4.15 15.82 8.25
CA LEU A 44 3.08 16.62 8.85
C LEU A 44 3.66 17.61 9.86
N GLN A 45 3.05 18.80 9.96
CA GLN A 45 3.51 19.88 10.85
C GLN A 45 2.39 20.37 11.76
N GLY A 46 2.75 20.93 12.93
CA GLY A 46 1.81 21.58 13.83
C GLY A 46 0.66 20.66 14.28
N LEU A 47 -0.57 21.17 14.21
CA LEU A 47 -1.76 20.45 14.67
C LEU A 47 -2.07 19.21 13.80
N ASP A 48 -1.73 19.24 12.51
CA ASP A 48 -1.93 18.12 11.59
C ASP A 48 -1.08 16.91 11.99
N ALA A 49 0.14 17.15 12.49
CA ALA A 49 1.00 16.08 12.99
C ALA A 49 0.41 15.37 14.23
N VAL A 50 -0.42 16.05 15.02
CA VAL A 50 -1.08 15.47 16.19
C VAL A 50 -2.34 14.72 15.78
N LEU A 51 -3.14 15.30 14.88
CA LEU A 51 -4.46 14.77 14.51
C LEU A 51 -4.39 13.68 13.43
N LEU A 52 -3.48 13.80 12.47
CA LEU A 52 -3.50 13.00 11.24
C LEU A 52 -2.39 11.94 11.19
N ARG A 53 -1.42 11.97 12.09
CA ARG A 53 -0.29 11.02 12.07
C ARG A 53 -0.73 9.56 12.25
N ASN A 54 -1.71 9.30 13.10
CA ASN A 54 -2.26 7.95 13.26
C ASN A 54 -2.93 7.48 11.96
N VAL A 55 -3.66 8.36 11.29
CA VAL A 55 -4.29 8.08 10.00
C VAL A 55 -3.24 7.81 8.92
N ALA A 56 -2.14 8.57 8.90
CA ALA A 56 -1.04 8.38 7.97
C ALA A 56 -0.35 7.02 8.16
N GLN A 57 -0.15 6.60 9.42
CA GLN A 57 0.40 5.28 9.74
C GLN A 57 -0.55 4.14 9.36
N GLN A 58 -1.84 4.27 9.66
CA GLN A 58 -2.84 3.29 9.27
C GLN A 58 -2.93 3.16 7.75
N SER A 59 -3.01 4.31 7.06
CA SER A 59 -2.96 4.40 5.60
C SER A 59 -1.73 3.71 5.00
N PHE A 60 -0.56 3.85 5.64
CA PHE A 60 0.66 3.17 5.21
C PHE A 60 0.55 1.66 5.38
N ASN A 61 -0.01 1.21 6.51
CA ASN A 61 -0.21 -0.20 6.78
C ASN A 61 -1.18 -0.83 5.77
N ASP A 62 -2.23 -0.12 5.36
CA ASP A 62 -3.18 -0.61 4.35
C ASP A 62 -2.52 -0.75 2.98
N VAL A 63 -1.69 0.23 2.57
CA VAL A 63 -0.87 0.14 1.35
C VAL A 63 0.08 -1.04 1.42
N LEU A 64 0.78 -1.20 2.55
CA LEU A 64 1.72 -2.29 2.74
C LEU A 64 1.02 -3.66 2.74
N ALA A 65 -0.12 -3.77 3.40
CA ALA A 65 -0.93 -4.98 3.42
C ALA A 65 -1.41 -5.34 2.01
N GLY A 66 -1.93 -4.36 1.26
CA GLY A 66 -2.29 -4.54 -0.14
C GLY A 66 -1.11 -5.01 -0.99
N ALA A 67 0.07 -4.41 -0.81
CA ALA A 67 1.28 -4.80 -1.54
C ALA A 67 1.73 -6.23 -1.22
N ILE A 68 1.66 -6.64 0.06
CA ILE A 68 2.01 -8.01 0.47
C ILE A 68 1.03 -9.02 -0.12
N VAL A 69 -0.27 -8.77 0.01
CA VAL A 69 -1.32 -9.64 -0.55
C VAL A 69 -1.17 -9.76 -2.06
N GLY A 70 -0.94 -8.64 -2.76
CA GLY A 70 -0.71 -8.60 -4.19
C GLY A 70 0.56 -9.37 -4.60
N ALA A 71 1.66 -9.22 -3.87
CA ALA A 71 2.91 -9.95 -4.15
C ALA A 71 2.73 -11.46 -4.04
N VAL A 72 2.08 -11.92 -2.96
CA VAL A 72 1.76 -13.33 -2.75
C VAL A 72 0.83 -13.83 -3.86
N GLY A 73 -0.23 -13.09 -4.18
CA GLY A 73 -1.15 -13.42 -5.27
C GLY A 73 -0.45 -13.54 -6.63
N GLY A 74 0.40 -12.56 -6.99
CA GLY A 74 1.19 -12.58 -8.22
C GLY A 74 2.13 -13.78 -8.31
N TYR A 75 2.80 -14.11 -7.20
CA TYR A 75 3.65 -15.30 -7.15
C TYR A 75 2.86 -16.60 -7.29
N VAL A 76 1.70 -16.71 -6.64
CA VAL A 76 0.80 -17.87 -6.79
C VAL A 76 0.35 -18.03 -8.24
N LEU A 77 -0.03 -16.93 -8.91
CA LEU A 77 -0.40 -16.94 -10.32
C LEU A 77 0.76 -17.44 -11.22
N TYR A 78 1.99 -17.02 -10.94
CA TYR A 78 3.17 -17.55 -11.64
C TYR A 78 3.33 -19.07 -11.46
N LEU A 79 3.15 -19.57 -10.23
CA LEU A 79 3.23 -21.02 -9.96
C LEU A 79 2.14 -21.79 -10.71
N LEU A 80 0.93 -21.26 -10.79
CA LEU A 80 -0.16 -21.85 -11.56
C LEU A 80 0.11 -21.83 -13.07
N SER A 81 0.66 -20.73 -13.59
CA SER A 81 1.01 -20.61 -15.00
C SER A 81 2.10 -21.58 -15.45
N LYS A 82 2.96 -22.06 -14.54
CA LYS A 82 3.99 -23.06 -14.83
C LYS A 82 3.44 -24.50 -14.84
N LYS A 83 2.31 -24.73 -14.18
CA LYS A 83 1.72 -26.06 -14.02
C LYS A 83 0.95 -26.52 -15.27
N ASN A 84 0.45 -25.56 -16.06
CA ASN A 84 -0.16 -25.79 -17.36
C ASN A 84 0.88 -25.73 -18.47
#